data_AF-A0A2S9FP19-F1
#
_entry.id   AF-A0A2S9FP19-F1
#
_cell.length_a   1.000
_cell.length_b   1.000
_cell.length_c   1.000
_cell.angle_alpha   90.00
_cell.angle_beta   90.00
_cell.angle_gamma   90.00
#
_symmetry.space_group_name_H-M   'P 1'
#
loop_
_entity.id
_entity.type
_entity.pdbx_description
1 polymer ?
#
loop_
_entity_poly.entity_id
_entity_poly.type
_entity_poly.pdbx_seq_one_letter_code
_entity_poly.pdbx_strand_id
1 'polypeptide(L)'
;GGDTSNQRQKFNPLVRLDSVNGKPVEEAKNRPEFQKLTPLYPNQRLRLETTPDKLTTRVIDLIMPIGKGQRALIVSPPKAGKTTIMQDIANAITRNNPECHLMVVLVDERPEEVTD
;
A
#
# COMPACT_ATOMS: atom_id res chain seq x y z
N GLY A 1 27.52 -45.02 18.76
CA GLY A 1 26.10 -45.31 18.57
C GLY A 1 25.33 -44.01 18.73
N GLY A 2 24.49 -43.67 17.74
CA GLY A 2 23.52 -42.57 17.86
C GLY A 2 23.92 -41.27 17.18
N ASP A 3 24.30 -41.32 15.90
CA ASP A 3 24.27 -40.15 15.02
C ASP A 3 22.79 -39.86 14.68
N THR A 4 22.12 -39.09 15.53
CA THR A 4 20.73 -38.65 15.28
C THR A 4 20.78 -37.39 14.45
N SER A 5 21.06 -37.60 13.17
CA SER A 5 20.51 -36.87 12.02
C SER A 5 19.87 -35.52 12.38
N ASN A 6 20.70 -34.49 12.32
CA ASN A 6 20.36 -33.08 12.31
C ASN A 6 19.15 -32.87 11.37
N GLN A 7 17.94 -32.79 11.94
CA GLN A 7 16.73 -32.47 11.19
C GLN A 7 16.88 -31.05 10.66
N ARG A 8 17.44 -30.94 9.45
CA ARG A 8 17.18 -29.87 8.47
C ARG A 8 16.82 -28.53 9.13
N GLN A 9 17.82 -27.75 9.54
CA GLN A 9 17.65 -26.30 9.61
C GLN A 9 17.33 -25.81 8.20
N LYS A 10 16.03 -25.80 7.85
CA LYS A 10 15.50 -25.47 6.52
C LYS A 10 15.63 -23.99 6.18
N PHE A 11 16.15 -23.17 7.10
CA PHE A 11 16.25 -21.73 6.95
C PHE A 11 17.65 -21.28 7.36
N ASN A 12 18.24 -20.38 6.57
CA ASN A 12 19.46 -19.70 6.95
C ASN A 12 19.19 -18.88 8.23
N PRO A 13 19.99 -19.04 9.29
CA PRO A 13 19.84 -18.20 10.48
C PRO A 13 20.14 -16.73 10.12
N LEU A 14 19.37 -15.80 10.67
CA LEU A 14 19.67 -14.37 10.59
C LEU A 14 20.89 -14.08 11.48
N VAL A 15 22.07 -13.97 10.88
CA VAL A 15 23.34 -13.76 11.62
C VAL A 15 23.58 -12.29 11.96
N ARG A 16 23.03 -11.37 11.16
CA ARG A 16 23.25 -9.94 11.28
C ARG A 16 22.03 -9.15 10.81
N LEU A 17 21.70 -8.09 11.55
CA LEU A 17 20.60 -7.18 11.26
C LEU A 17 21.16 -5.79 10.96
N ASP A 18 21.11 -5.36 9.70
CA ASP A 18 21.63 -4.05 9.30
C ASP A 18 20.57 -2.93 9.35
N SER A 19 19.30 -3.26 9.10
CA SER A 19 18.20 -2.28 9.11
C SER A 19 16.86 -2.91 9.48
N VAL A 20 15.91 -2.07 9.90
CA VAL A 20 14.51 -2.43 10.21
C VAL A 20 13.59 -1.42 9.53
N ASN A 21 12.74 -1.87 8.60
CA ASN A 21 11.87 -1.04 7.75
C ASN A 21 12.63 0.10 7.06
N GLY A 22 13.80 -0.21 6.46
CA GLY A 22 14.61 0.76 5.71
C GLY A 22 15.38 1.76 6.57
N LYS A 23 15.40 1.60 7.89
CA LYS A 23 16.09 2.50 8.84
C LYS A 23 17.12 1.76 9.69
N PRO A 24 18.13 2.46 10.25
CA PRO A 24 19.06 1.88 11.22
C PRO A 24 18.35 1.22 12.39
N VAL A 25 18.92 0.12 12.90
CA VAL A 25 18.33 -0.69 13.98
C VAL A 25 18.04 0.13 15.25
N GLU A 26 18.88 1.10 15.57
CA GLU A 26 18.71 1.96 16.75
C GLU A 26 17.42 2.79 16.70
N GLU A 27 16.97 3.23 15.52
CA GLU A 27 15.70 3.96 15.38
C GLU A 27 14.49 3.07 15.65
N ALA A 28 14.59 1.77 15.40
CA ALA A 28 13.48 0.84 15.59
C ALA A 28 13.13 0.68 17.07
N LYS A 29 14.11 0.82 17.97
CA LYS A 29 13.91 0.69 19.43
C LYS A 29 12.97 1.76 20.01
N ASN A 30 12.96 2.95 19.40
CA ASN A 30 12.16 4.09 19.85
C ASN A 30 10.83 4.25 19.09
N ARG A 31 10.49 3.31 18.20
CA ARG A 31 9.28 3.41 17.39
C ARG A 31 8.03 3.25 18.28
N PRO A 32 7.08 4.19 18.27
CA PRO A 32 5.82 4.02 18.98
C PRO A 32 5.02 2.87 18.37
N GLU A 33 4.33 2.12 19.21
CA GLU A 33 3.37 1.12 18.75
C GLU A 33 2.20 1.79 18.02
N PHE A 34 1.83 1.25 16.86
CA PHE A 34 0.78 1.83 16.01
C PHE A 34 -0.55 2.05 16.76
N GLN A 35 -0.92 1.11 17.64
CA GLN A 35 -2.17 1.18 18.42
C GLN A 35 -2.19 2.32 19.44
N LYS A 36 -1.03 2.89 19.81
CA LYS A 36 -0.91 4.00 20.76
C LYS A 36 -0.98 5.37 20.08
N LEU A 37 -1.01 5.41 18.75
CA LEU A 37 -1.10 6.67 18.01
C LEU A 37 -2.50 7.28 18.14
N THR A 38 -2.57 8.61 18.25
CA THR A 38 -3.85 9.32 18.27
C THR A 38 -4.45 9.32 16.85
N PRO A 39 -5.67 8.80 16.66
CA PRO A 39 -6.33 8.85 15.36
C PRO A 39 -6.72 10.29 15.05
N LEU A 40 -6.41 10.74 13.84
CA LEU A 40 -6.77 12.06 13.34
C LEU A 40 -7.52 11.91 12.02
N TYR A 41 -8.42 12.86 11.74
CA TYR A 41 -9.02 12.96 10.42
C TYR A 41 -7.98 13.38 9.38
N PRO A 42 -8.13 12.95 8.12
CA PRO A 42 -7.24 13.37 7.04
C PRO A 42 -7.19 14.89 6.93
N ASN A 43 -6.00 15.46 7.08
CA ASN A 43 -5.74 16.89 6.95
C ASN A 43 -4.82 17.22 5.76
N GLN A 44 -4.28 16.20 5.10
CA GLN A 44 -3.49 16.33 3.88
C GLN A 44 -4.23 15.68 2.73
N ARG A 45 -4.52 16.45 1.69
CA ARG A 45 -5.23 15.98 0.51
C ARG A 45 -4.28 15.27 -0.47
N LEU A 46 -4.72 14.12 -0.99
CA LEU A 46 -4.11 13.44 -2.12
C LEU A 46 -4.81 13.91 -3.40
N ARG A 47 -4.21 14.86 -4.12
CA ARG A 47 -4.74 15.29 -5.43
C ARG A 47 -4.49 14.19 -6.46
N LEU A 48 -5.55 13.81 -7.18
CA LEU A 48 -5.55 12.71 -8.14
C LEU A 48 -5.52 13.18 -9.60
N GLU A 49 -5.89 14.43 -9.87
CA GLU A 49 -5.74 15.04 -11.19
C GLU A 49 -4.27 14.96 -11.65
N THR A 50 -4.05 14.48 -12.87
CA THR A 50 -2.70 14.33 -13.46
C THR A 50 -2.60 14.97 -14.83
N THR A 51 -3.47 14.59 -15.77
CA THR A 51 -3.59 15.18 -17.10
C THR A 51 -5.04 15.54 -17.42
N PRO A 52 -5.30 16.51 -18.32
CA PRO A 52 -6.66 16.97 -18.60
C PRO A 52 -7.60 15.89 -19.14
N ASP A 53 -7.06 14.89 -19.84
CA ASP A 53 -7.77 13.75 -20.45
C ASP A 53 -8.19 12.68 -19.43
N LYS A 54 -7.54 12.63 -18.26
CA LYS A 54 -7.89 11.71 -17.17
C LYS A 54 -9.06 12.26 -16.36
N LEU A 55 -10.26 12.17 -16.93
CA LEU A 55 -11.48 12.70 -16.32
C LEU A 55 -11.86 11.99 -15.01
N THR A 56 -11.61 10.69 -14.89
CA THR A 56 -11.95 9.89 -13.70
C THR A 56 -11.41 10.53 -12.41
N THR A 57 -10.11 10.81 -12.38
CA THR A 57 -9.46 11.35 -11.17
C THR A 57 -9.87 12.78 -10.87
N ARG A 58 -10.15 13.58 -11.91
CA ARG A 58 -10.65 14.96 -11.79
C ARG A 58 -12.05 14.99 -11.18
N VAL A 59 -12.94 14.11 -11.63
CA VAL A 59 -14.29 13.97 -11.09
C VAL A 59 -14.22 13.53 -9.61
N ILE A 60 -13.34 12.59 -9.27
CA ILE A 60 -13.11 12.19 -7.87
C ILE A 60 -12.62 13.38 -7.05
N ASP A 61 -11.65 14.15 -7.56
CA ASP A 61 -11.14 15.33 -6.86
C ASP A 61 -12.21 16.40 -6.58
N LEU A 62 -13.22 16.53 -7.46
CA LEU A 62 -14.30 17.49 -7.28
C LEU A 62 -15.39 16.99 -6.33
N ILE A 63 -15.78 15.71 -6.44
CA ILE A 63 -16.97 15.17 -5.78
C ILE A 63 -16.61 14.42 -4.49
N MET A 64 -15.47 13.73 -4.46
CA MET A 64 -15.04 12.86 -3.37
C MET A 64 -13.52 12.98 -3.12
N PRO A 65 -13.04 14.13 -2.61
CA PRO A 65 -11.61 14.33 -2.37
C PRO A 65 -11.05 13.31 -1.37
N ILE A 66 -9.91 12.71 -1.71
CA ILE A 66 -9.22 11.70 -0.89
C ILE A 66 -8.07 12.36 -0.13
N GLY A 67 -7.87 11.99 1.14
CA GLY A 67 -6.76 12.47 1.97
C GLY A 67 -5.90 11.35 2.56
N LYS A 68 -4.74 11.70 3.12
CA LYS A 68 -3.86 10.76 3.83
C LYS A 68 -4.56 10.26 5.10
N GLY A 69 -4.73 8.95 5.20
CA GLY A 69 -5.54 8.30 6.24
C GLY A 69 -7.02 8.14 5.89
N GLN A 70 -7.44 8.51 4.68
CA GLN A 70 -8.83 8.33 4.24
C GLN A 70 -9.18 6.85 4.14
N ARG A 71 -10.37 6.51 4.62
CA ARG A 71 -11.01 5.22 4.39
C ARG A 71 -12.08 5.43 3.32
N ALA A 72 -11.92 4.77 2.19
CA ALA A 72 -12.82 4.89 1.05
C ALA A 72 -13.26 3.50 0.59
N LEU A 73 -14.46 3.42 0.02
CA LEU A 73 -15.00 2.21 -0.58
C LEU A 73 -15.48 2.54 -1.99
N ILE A 74 -15.02 1.79 -2.97
CA ILE A 74 -15.52 1.87 -4.34
C ILE A 74 -16.61 0.80 -4.45
N VAL A 75 -17.86 1.23 -4.57
CA VAL A 75 -19.01 0.34 -4.78
C VAL A 75 -19.42 0.44 -6.25
N SER A 76 -19.43 -0.69 -6.94
CA SER A 76 -19.88 -0.74 -8.32
C SER A 76 -20.48 -2.11 -8.67
N PRO A 77 -21.44 -2.19 -9.59
CA PRO A 77 -21.84 -3.46 -10.19
C PRO A 77 -20.67 -4.17 -10.89
N PRO A 78 -20.78 -5.47 -11.17
CA PRO A 78 -19.82 -6.19 -11.99
C PRO A 78 -19.61 -5.50 -13.35
N LYS A 79 -18.36 -5.46 -13.83
CA LYS A 79 -17.95 -4.85 -15.12
C LYS A 79 -18.17 -3.34 -15.25
N ALA A 80 -18.38 -2.61 -14.16
CA ALA A 80 -18.56 -1.15 -14.16
C ALA A 80 -17.25 -0.34 -14.01
N GLY A 81 -16.09 -0.96 -14.24
CA GLY A 81 -14.80 -0.25 -14.23
C GLY A 81 -14.13 -0.05 -12.86
N LYS A 82 -14.49 -0.86 -11.84
CA LYS A 82 -13.84 -0.85 -10.51
C LYS A 82 -12.31 -0.88 -10.63
N THR A 83 -11.81 -1.83 -11.41
CA THR A 83 -10.37 -2.08 -11.61
C THR A 83 -9.69 -0.87 -12.26
N THR A 84 -10.30 -0.29 -13.30
CA THR A 84 -9.79 0.91 -13.97
C THR A 84 -9.73 2.12 -13.04
N ILE A 85 -10.77 2.34 -12.22
CA ILE A 85 -10.76 3.43 -11.22
C ILE A 85 -9.64 3.21 -10.20
N MET A 86 -9.46 1.98 -9.72
CA MET A 86 -8.40 1.63 -8.77
C MET A 86 -7.01 1.86 -9.38
N GLN A 87 -6.77 1.44 -10.62
CA GLN A 87 -5.52 1.69 -11.35
C GLN A 87 -5.27 3.19 -11.57
N ASP A 88 -6.29 3.96 -11.98
CA ASP A 88 -6.18 5.40 -12.16
C ASP A 88 -5.80 6.11 -10.84
N ILE A 89 -6.38 5.71 -9.70
CA ILE A 89 -6.02 6.23 -8.37
C ILE A 89 -4.58 5.86 -8.02
N ALA A 90 -4.18 4.61 -8.20
CA ALA A 90 -2.82 4.11 -7.93
C ALA A 90 -1.76 4.89 -8.74
N ASN A 91 -2.00 5.07 -10.04
CA ASN A 91 -1.13 5.82 -10.93
C ASN A 91 -1.05 7.30 -10.54
N ALA A 92 -2.18 7.91 -10.17
CA ALA A 92 -2.22 9.29 -9.71
C ALA A 92 -1.45 9.49 -8.39
N ILE A 93 -1.60 8.59 -7.42
CA ILE A 93 -0.84 8.63 -6.16
C ILE A 93 0.66 8.49 -6.44
N THR A 94 1.06 7.50 -7.27
CA THR A 94 2.47 7.28 -7.61
C THR A 94 3.11 8.52 -8.26
N ARG A 95 2.36 9.20 -9.14
CA ARG A 95 2.84 10.41 -9.82
C ARG A 95 2.86 11.65 -8.92
N ASN A 96 1.77 11.90 -8.20
CA ASN A 96 1.57 13.16 -7.48
C ASN A 96 2.12 13.13 -6.05
N ASN A 97 2.26 11.94 -5.47
CA ASN A 97 2.73 11.71 -4.10
C ASN A 97 3.74 10.56 -4.08
N PRO A 98 4.90 10.69 -4.76
CA PRO A 98 5.90 9.62 -4.83
C PRO A 98 6.50 9.26 -3.46
N GLU A 99 6.31 10.10 -2.44
CA GLU A 99 6.68 9.79 -1.06
C GLU A 99 5.72 8.79 -0.38
N CYS A 100 4.52 8.59 -0.95
CA CYS A 100 3.59 7.58 -0.46
C CYS A 100 4.06 6.17 -0.85
N HIS A 101 4.13 5.30 0.14
CA HIS A 101 4.36 3.88 -0.11
C HIS A 101 3.05 3.22 -0.57
N LEU A 102 2.93 2.99 -1.89
CA LEU A 102 1.74 2.41 -2.50
C LEU A 102 1.79 0.87 -2.44
N MET A 103 0.72 0.27 -1.94
CA MET A 103 0.51 -1.17 -1.94
C MET A 103 -0.82 -1.48 -2.63
N VAL A 104 -0.80 -2.38 -3.61
CA VAL A 104 -2.02 -2.93 -4.23
C VAL A 104 -2.15 -4.38 -3.78
N VAL A 105 -3.24 -4.70 -3.11
CA VAL A 105 -3.51 -6.05 -2.60
C VAL A 105 -4.71 -6.60 -3.36
N LEU A 106 -4.46 -7.62 -4.18
CA LEU A 106 -5.48 -8.32 -4.94
C LEU A 106 -5.83 -9.61 -4.21
N VAL A 107 -7.12 -9.87 -4.00
CA VAL A 107 -7.62 -11.04 -3.28
C VAL A 107 -8.63 -11.75 -4.17
N ASP A 108 -8.39 -13.03 -4.44
CA ASP A 108 -9.28 -13.86 -5.28
C ASP A 108 -9.52 -13.28 -6.70
N GLU A 109 -8.63 -12.38 -7.15
CA GLU A 109 -8.70 -11.79 -8.49
C GLU A 109 -8.10 -12.76 -9.52
N ARG A 110 -8.56 -12.61 -10.77
CA ARG A 110 -8.13 -13.49 -11.85
C ARG A 110 -6.68 -13.18 -12.27
N PRO A 111 -5.87 -14.18 -12.66
CA PRO A 111 -4.46 -14.00 -12.99
C PRO A 111 -4.20 -12.92 -14.04
N GLU A 112 -5.07 -12.80 -15.05
CA GLU A 112 -4.98 -11.79 -16.10
C GLU A 112 -5.13 -10.35 -15.58
N GLU A 113 -5.88 -10.15 -14.50
CA GLU A 113 -6.04 -8.85 -13.84
C GLU A 113 -4.89 -8.51 -12.89
N VAL A 114 -3.96 -9.45 -12.66
CA VAL A 114 -2.73 -9.23 -11.87
C VAL A 114 -1.58 -8.74 -12.76
N THR A 115 -1.60 -9.10 -14.04
CA THR A 115 -0.57 -8.71 -15.01
C THR A 115 -0.78 -7.31 -15.60
N ASP A 116 -2.00 -6.77 -15.49
CA ASP A 116 -2.42 -5.44 -15.96
C ASP A 116 -2.22 -4.34 -14.90
#